data_AF-A0A820GRK7-F1
#
_entry.id   AF-A0A820GRK7-F1
#
_cell.length_a   1.000
_cell.length_b   1.000
_cell.length_c   1.000
_cell.angle_alpha   90.00
_cell.angle_beta   90.00
_cell.angle_gamma   90.00
#
_symmetry.space_group_name_H-M   'P 1'
#
loop_
_entity.id
_entity.type
_entity.pdbx_description
1 polymer ?
#
loop_
_entity_poly.entity_id
_entity_poly.type
_entity_poly.pdbx_seq_one_letter_code
_entity_poly.pdbx_strand_id
1 'polypeptide(L)'
;MPSFVQTQQYESSSESDDTMDQQNVQEKTKIKLNFDWIRDKCFSNDTDAQIAIKREEQWSRYFTSKVQDGVKVHYRCNKVKFRGTQCNAAIYLFYPHNSDEVILFRANNEHNHTDSSKRYFFSEEMKQNIQELFDMRLKPKKIYEVLEEKNFMITRNQVNNYLTQLRKQKFGPSSLSLGELESWCQEKHTVPQSDDEPFVVSFHIHYEDDSDNDD
;
A
#
# COMPACT_ATOMS: atom_id res chain seq x y z
N MET A 1 -38.84 -5.46 -79.36
CA MET A 1 -39.01 -3.99 -79.49
C MET A 1 -39.53 -3.48 -78.15
N PRO A 2 -38.81 -2.55 -77.49
CA PRO A 2 -38.99 -2.20 -76.08
C PRO A 2 -39.88 -0.97 -75.85
N SER A 3 -39.96 -0.59 -74.56
CA SER A 3 -40.51 0.64 -73.96
C SER A 3 -42.00 0.54 -73.62
N PHE A 4 -42.51 1.00 -72.48
CA PHE A 4 -42.03 1.87 -71.41
C PHE A 4 -42.96 1.55 -70.22
N VAL A 5 -42.48 1.37 -68.98
CA VAL A 5 -43.35 1.64 -67.82
C VAL A 5 -42.54 2.23 -66.68
N GLN A 6 -42.94 3.43 -66.33
CA GLN A 6 -42.48 4.27 -65.23
C GLN A 6 -43.09 3.75 -63.92
N THR A 7 -42.25 3.47 -62.93
CA THR A 7 -42.69 3.15 -61.57
C THR A 7 -42.32 4.30 -60.64
N GLN A 8 -43.30 4.80 -59.91
CA GLN A 8 -43.08 5.51 -58.65
C GLN A 8 -43.79 4.77 -57.50
N GLN A 9 -43.25 5.03 -56.31
CA GLN A 9 -43.85 4.93 -54.96
C GLN A 9 -43.66 3.61 -54.20
N TYR A 10 -42.55 3.55 -53.45
CA TYR A 10 -42.47 3.74 -51.97
C TYR A 10 -43.76 3.37 -51.18
N GLU A 11 -43.78 2.52 -50.14
CA GLU A 11 -42.97 2.55 -48.91
C GLU A 11 -43.16 1.28 -48.05
N SER A 12 -42.11 0.92 -47.29
CA SER A 12 -42.06 0.19 -45.98
C SER A 12 -42.32 -1.32 -45.83
N SER A 13 -41.28 -2.08 -45.43
CA SER A 13 -41.10 -2.65 -44.06
C SER A 13 -40.25 -3.95 -44.06
N SER A 14 -39.04 -3.91 -43.50
CA SER A 14 -38.27 -5.06 -42.93
C SER A 14 -37.01 -4.46 -42.28
N GLU A 15 -37.03 -4.24 -40.96
CA GLU A 15 -36.37 -5.07 -39.94
C GLU A 15 -34.85 -5.20 -40.12
N SER A 16 -34.08 -4.48 -39.30
CA SER A 16 -33.04 -5.05 -38.41
C SER A 16 -32.22 -3.95 -37.73
N ASP A 17 -32.42 -3.86 -36.43
CA ASP A 17 -31.43 -3.70 -35.34
C ASP A 17 -29.99 -3.27 -35.70
N ASP A 18 -29.55 -2.14 -35.12
CA ASP A 18 -28.29 -2.02 -34.38
C ASP A 18 -28.12 -0.56 -33.91
N THR A 19 -28.62 -0.28 -32.70
CA THR A 19 -28.31 0.97 -31.99
C THR A 19 -26.87 0.94 -31.49
N MET A 20 -25.93 1.50 -32.27
CA MET A 20 -24.59 1.83 -31.77
C MET A 20 -24.66 3.12 -30.94
N ASP A 21 -24.83 2.96 -29.63
CA ASP A 21 -24.73 4.02 -28.65
C ASP A 21 -23.24 4.42 -28.51
N GLN A 22 -22.88 5.59 -29.07
CA GLN A 22 -21.53 6.15 -28.97
C GLN A 22 -21.31 6.65 -27.53
N GLN A 23 -20.73 5.81 -26.69
CA GLN A 23 -20.22 6.22 -25.39
C GLN A 23 -19.05 7.18 -25.59
N ASN A 24 -19.32 8.47 -25.35
CA ASN A 24 -18.33 9.53 -25.24
C ASN A 24 -17.40 9.25 -24.06
N VAL A 25 -16.28 8.56 -24.31
CA VAL A 25 -15.19 8.42 -23.34
C VAL A 25 -14.48 9.76 -23.26
N GLN A 26 -14.98 10.65 -22.39
CA GLN A 26 -14.25 11.85 -22.01
C GLN A 26 -12.98 11.42 -21.26
N GLU A 27 -11.85 11.45 -21.97
CA GLU A 27 -10.53 11.35 -21.35
C GLU A 27 -10.41 12.45 -20.30
N LYS A 28 -10.32 12.06 -19.02
CA LYS A 28 -10.13 12.99 -17.92
C LYS A 28 -8.78 13.68 -18.10
N THR A 29 -8.79 14.87 -18.67
CA THR A 29 -7.61 15.74 -18.73
C THR A 29 -7.13 15.96 -17.31
N LYS A 30 -5.92 15.46 -16.98
CA LYS A 30 -5.31 15.68 -15.67
C LYS A 30 -5.17 17.19 -15.45
N ILE A 31 -6.02 17.77 -14.62
CA ILE A 31 -5.90 19.17 -14.20
C ILE A 31 -4.52 19.31 -13.55
N LYS A 32 -3.62 20.03 -14.20
CA LYS A 32 -2.34 20.42 -13.59
C LYS A 32 -2.67 21.45 -12.52
N LEU A 33 -2.60 21.04 -11.25
CA LEU A 33 -2.62 21.99 -10.14
C LEU A 33 -1.42 22.92 -10.32
N ASN A 34 -1.68 24.20 -10.53
CA ASN A 34 -0.63 25.21 -10.52
C ASN A 34 -0.26 25.47 -9.05
N PHE A 35 0.99 25.26 -8.70
CA PHE A 35 1.49 25.46 -7.35
C PHE A 35 2.43 26.66 -7.36
N ASP A 36 2.08 27.69 -6.61
CA ASP A 36 2.99 28.79 -6.31
C ASP A 36 3.88 28.37 -5.14
N TRP A 37 5.14 28.08 -5.43
CA TRP A 37 6.10 27.56 -4.46
C TRP A 37 6.87 28.68 -3.78
N ILE A 38 6.82 28.69 -2.45
CA ILE A 38 7.53 29.65 -1.61
C ILE A 38 8.65 28.92 -0.88
N ARG A 39 9.86 29.51 -0.88
CA ARG A 39 10.97 29.03 -0.05
C ARG A 39 10.63 29.32 1.41
N ASP A 40 10.50 28.26 2.22
CA ASP A 40 10.08 28.33 3.61
C ASP A 40 11.31 28.33 4.54
N LYS A 41 12.10 27.24 4.49
CA LYS A 41 13.25 27.04 5.39
C LYS A 41 14.46 26.49 4.64
N CYS A 42 15.64 26.74 5.18
CA CYS A 42 16.88 26.10 4.79
C CYS A 42 17.44 25.33 5.99
N PHE A 43 17.90 24.10 5.75
CA PHE A 43 18.51 23.24 6.75
C PHE A 43 19.94 22.97 6.32
N SER A 44 20.87 22.89 7.26
CA SER A 44 22.26 22.54 6.95
C SER A 44 22.44 21.08 6.58
N ASN A 45 21.55 20.19 7.06
CA ASN A 45 21.65 18.74 6.89
C ASN A 45 20.28 18.12 6.58
N ASP A 46 20.27 16.97 5.87
CA ASP A 46 19.06 16.18 5.61
C ASP A 46 18.36 15.72 6.88
N THR A 47 19.11 15.34 7.91
CA THR A 47 18.54 14.86 9.18
C THR A 47 17.61 15.88 9.80
N ASP A 48 18.00 17.16 9.80
CA ASP A 48 17.24 18.25 10.39
C ASP A 48 15.98 18.53 9.58
N ALA A 49 16.09 18.48 8.24
CA ALA A 49 14.95 18.62 7.34
C ALA A 49 13.93 17.50 7.55
N GLN A 50 14.37 16.24 7.68
CA GLN A 50 13.48 15.11 7.94
C GLN A 50 12.82 15.20 9.32
N ILE A 51 13.55 15.63 10.35
CA ILE A 51 12.98 15.83 11.70
C ILE A 51 11.91 16.93 11.66
N ALA A 52 12.16 18.04 10.96
CA ALA A 52 11.20 19.13 10.83
C ALA A 52 9.90 18.66 10.14
N ILE A 53 10.00 17.93 9.03
CA ILE A 53 8.82 17.39 8.33
C ILE A 53 8.08 16.37 9.20
N LYS A 54 8.81 15.48 9.90
CA LYS A 54 8.19 14.48 10.79
C LYS A 54 7.45 15.14 11.94
N ARG A 55 7.99 16.21 12.52
CA ARG A 55 7.37 16.97 13.62
C ARG A 55 6.03 17.60 13.22
N GLU A 56 5.84 17.95 11.95
CA GLU A 56 4.56 18.47 11.47
C GLU A 56 3.47 17.39 11.37
N GLU A 57 3.83 16.10 11.32
CA GLU A 57 2.92 14.93 11.27
C GLU A 57 1.86 14.93 10.14
N GLN A 58 1.89 15.92 9.25
CA GLN A 58 0.88 16.15 8.21
C GLN A 58 1.34 15.73 6.81
N TRP A 59 2.61 15.33 6.67
CA TRP A 59 3.23 15.05 5.39
C TRP A 59 3.54 13.57 5.22
N SER A 60 3.50 13.11 3.97
CA SER A 60 3.94 11.78 3.57
C SER A 60 4.67 11.88 2.25
N ARG A 61 5.79 11.16 2.12
CA ARG A 61 6.58 11.14 0.89
C ARG A 61 5.72 10.65 -0.28
N TYR A 62 5.77 11.38 -1.39
CA TYR A 62 4.98 11.05 -2.57
C TYR A 62 5.87 10.51 -3.69
N PHE A 63 6.76 11.33 -4.24
CA PHE A 63 7.71 10.90 -5.27
C PHE A 63 8.98 11.75 -5.21
N THR A 64 9.99 11.32 -5.97
CA THR A 64 11.25 12.03 -6.10
C THR A 64 11.51 12.33 -7.57
N SER A 65 11.89 13.55 -7.89
CA SER A 65 12.24 13.99 -9.24
C SER A 65 13.66 14.54 -9.26
N LYS A 66 14.47 14.03 -10.18
CA LYS A 66 15.82 14.58 -10.43
C LYS A 66 15.71 15.79 -11.35
N VAL A 67 16.44 16.85 -11.03
CA VAL A 67 16.60 18.05 -11.86
C VAL A 67 18.09 18.29 -12.08
N GLN A 68 18.45 19.13 -13.04
CA GLN A 68 19.87 19.41 -13.35
C GLN A 68 20.63 19.90 -12.10
N ASP A 69 20.01 20.79 -11.32
CA ASP A 69 20.66 21.40 -10.15
C ASP A 69 20.55 20.58 -8.86
N GLY A 70 19.85 19.43 -8.87
CA GLY A 70 19.57 18.74 -7.61
C GLY A 70 18.52 17.63 -7.68
N VAL A 71 18.07 17.21 -6.51
CA VAL A 71 16.96 16.28 -6.34
C VAL A 71 15.83 16.98 -5.60
N LYS A 72 14.59 16.82 -6.08
CA LYS A 72 13.39 17.27 -5.38
C LYS A 72 12.66 16.06 -4.81
N VAL A 73 12.43 16.05 -3.50
CA VAL A 73 11.61 15.05 -2.82
C VAL A 73 10.27 15.69 -2.47
N HIS A 74 9.21 15.26 -3.15
CA HIS A 74 7.86 15.79 -2.99
C HIS A 74 7.12 15.06 -1.89
N TYR A 75 6.40 15.81 -1.08
CA TYR A 75 5.52 15.30 -0.04
C TYR A 75 4.11 15.82 -0.28
N ARG A 76 3.13 14.98 0.08
CA ARG A 76 1.72 15.34 0.05
C ARG A 76 1.14 15.33 1.45
N CYS A 77 0.02 16.05 1.62
CA CYS A 77 -0.77 15.93 2.82
C CYS A 77 -1.20 14.46 3.03
N ASN A 78 -1.05 14.00 4.26
CA ASN A 78 -1.23 12.60 4.64
C ASN A 78 -2.61 12.32 5.29
N LYS A 79 -3.45 13.37 5.36
CA LYS A 79 -4.85 13.36 5.83
C LYS A 79 -5.85 13.04 4.72
N VAL A 80 -5.40 12.89 3.48
CA VAL A 80 -6.21 12.40 2.36
C VAL A 80 -5.70 11.03 1.91
N LYS A 81 -6.62 10.17 1.44
CA LYS A 81 -6.26 8.86 0.89
C LYS A 81 -5.48 9.03 -0.40
N PHE A 82 -4.54 8.13 -0.66
CA PHE A 82 -3.70 8.19 -1.86
C PHE A 82 -4.46 8.12 -3.18
N ARG A 83 -5.51 7.28 -3.24
CA ARG A 83 -6.31 7.04 -4.45
C ARG A 83 -7.57 7.94 -4.52
N GLY A 84 -7.65 8.99 -3.71
CA GLY A 84 -8.80 9.91 -3.67
C GLY A 84 -8.46 11.30 -4.20
N THR A 85 -9.40 12.24 -4.05
CA THR A 85 -9.14 13.67 -4.27
C THR A 85 -7.98 14.10 -3.38
N GLN A 86 -6.92 14.62 -3.99
CA GLN A 86 -5.73 15.04 -3.27
C GLN A 86 -5.94 16.42 -2.65
N CYS A 87 -5.26 16.63 -1.53
CA CYS A 87 -5.18 17.92 -0.88
C CYS A 87 -4.37 18.88 -1.75
N ASN A 88 -4.81 20.15 -1.82
CA ASN A 88 -4.11 21.19 -2.56
C ASN A 88 -2.82 21.67 -1.88
N ALA A 89 -2.58 21.30 -0.61
CA ALA A 89 -1.34 21.63 0.07
C ALA A 89 -0.24 20.60 -0.26
N ALA A 90 0.95 21.10 -0.57
CA ALA A 90 2.12 20.29 -0.92
C ALA A 90 3.41 20.97 -0.42
N ILE A 91 4.41 20.14 -0.13
CA ILE A 91 5.78 20.61 0.16
C ILE A 91 6.77 19.79 -0.66
N TYR A 92 7.95 20.33 -0.92
CA TYR A 92 9.09 19.53 -1.37
C TYR A 92 10.38 19.97 -0.69
N LEU A 93 11.27 19.01 -0.49
CA LEU A 93 12.66 19.27 -0.16
C LEU A 93 13.49 19.30 -1.44
N PHE A 94 14.35 20.30 -1.58
CA PHE A 94 15.33 20.40 -2.65
C PHE A 94 16.72 20.20 -2.09
N TYR A 95 17.44 19.26 -2.72
CA TYR A 95 18.81 18.88 -2.41
C TYR A 95 19.69 19.35 -3.59
N PRO A 96 20.36 20.49 -3.48
CA PRO A 96 21.31 20.95 -4.49
C PRO A 96 22.46 19.95 -4.63
N HIS A 97 23.04 19.79 -5.83
CA HIS A 97 24.23 18.95 -6.00
C HIS A 97 25.50 19.57 -5.40
N ASN A 98 25.53 20.90 -5.30
CA ASN A 98 26.73 21.66 -4.95
C ASN A 98 26.80 22.06 -3.46
N SER A 99 25.83 21.60 -2.65
CA SER A 99 25.72 21.97 -1.24
C SER A 99 25.04 20.84 -0.47
N ASP A 100 25.44 20.65 0.79
CA ASP A 100 24.76 19.74 1.73
C ASP A 100 23.48 20.35 2.32
N GLU A 101 23.23 21.63 2.03
CA GLU A 101 22.02 22.33 2.45
C GLU A 101 20.76 21.74 1.82
N VAL A 102 19.70 21.63 2.61
CA VAL A 102 18.39 21.17 2.15
C VAL A 102 17.39 22.30 2.27
N ILE A 103 16.75 22.64 1.15
CA ILE A 103 15.82 23.77 1.08
C ILE A 103 14.39 23.24 1.03
N LEU A 104 13.57 23.65 1.99
CA LEU A 104 12.14 23.36 2.02
C LEU A 104 11.35 24.42 1.25
N PHE A 105 10.53 23.94 0.33
CA PHE A 105 9.54 24.75 -0.37
C PHE A 105 8.14 24.29 0.01
N ARG A 106 7.25 25.26 0.22
CA ARG A 106 5.84 25.04 0.54
C ARG A 106 4.98 25.69 -0.52
N ALA A 107 3.96 24.98 -0.97
CA ALA A 107 2.96 25.57 -1.84
C ALA A 107 2.11 26.56 -1.03
N ASN A 108 1.76 27.69 -1.63
CA ASN A 108 0.91 28.72 -1.01
C ASN A 108 -0.58 28.29 -0.85
N ASN A 109 -0.90 27.06 -1.24
CA ASN A 109 -2.27 26.55 -1.22
C ASN A 109 -2.62 26.04 0.18
N GLU A 110 -3.81 26.42 0.66
CA GLU A 110 -4.36 25.93 1.91
C GLU A 110 -4.84 24.46 1.81
N HIS A 111 -4.91 23.80 2.96
CA HIS A 111 -5.48 22.46 3.07
C HIS A 111 -6.99 22.50 2.77
N ASN A 112 -7.42 21.86 1.68
CA ASN A 112 -8.82 21.82 1.23
C ASN A 112 -9.54 20.51 1.63
N HIS A 113 -9.17 19.90 2.75
CA HIS A 113 -9.79 18.67 3.25
C HIS A 113 -10.28 18.91 4.67
N THR A 114 -11.42 18.31 5.02
CA THR A 114 -11.84 18.17 6.41
C THR A 114 -10.97 17.10 7.06
N ASP A 115 -10.55 17.29 8.32
CA ASP A 115 -9.64 16.42 9.09
C ASP A 115 -10.27 15.05 9.46
N SER A 116 -10.92 14.44 8.47
CA SER A 116 -11.82 13.29 8.58
C SER A 116 -11.09 11.96 8.45
N SER A 117 -9.81 11.95 8.05
CA SER A 117 -9.00 10.74 8.14
C SER A 117 -8.17 10.76 9.43
N LYS A 118 -8.83 10.44 10.54
CA LYS A 118 -8.13 9.81 11.65
C LYS A 118 -7.55 8.51 11.11
N ARG A 119 -6.27 8.53 10.71
CA ARG A 119 -5.53 7.27 10.59
C ARG A 119 -5.53 6.67 11.98
N TYR A 120 -6.32 5.62 12.17
CA TYR A 120 -6.40 4.89 13.43
C TYR A 120 -5.07 4.17 13.62
N PHE A 121 -4.06 4.91 14.09
CA PHE A 121 -2.86 4.32 14.63
C PHE A 121 -3.25 3.57 15.90
N PHE A 122 -2.67 2.40 16.09
CA PHE A 122 -2.83 1.72 17.35
C PHE A 122 -2.19 2.58 18.45
N SER A 123 -2.99 3.04 19.42
CA SER A 123 -2.42 3.57 20.66
C SER A 123 -1.64 2.47 21.36
N GLU A 124 -0.63 2.84 22.15
CA GLU A 124 0.15 1.87 22.91
C GLU A 124 -0.74 1.07 23.87
N GLU A 125 -1.73 1.71 24.48
CA GLU A 125 -2.76 1.06 25.29
C GLU A 125 -3.52 -0.01 24.49
N MET A 126 -3.93 0.31 23.25
CA MET A 126 -4.65 -0.65 22.42
C MET A 126 -3.76 -1.83 22.00
N LYS A 127 -2.47 -1.61 21.74
CA LYS A 127 -1.51 -2.67 21.43
C LYS A 127 -1.34 -3.63 22.61
N GLN A 128 -1.21 -3.10 23.83
CA GLN A 128 -1.10 -3.89 25.04
C GLN A 128 -2.35 -4.74 25.27
N ASN A 129 -3.53 -4.15 25.13
CA ASN A 129 -4.79 -4.88 25.23
C ASN A 129 -4.89 -6.02 24.21
N ILE A 130 -4.49 -5.80 22.96
CA ILE A 130 -4.52 -6.87 21.95
C ILE A 130 -3.51 -7.97 22.27
N GLN A 131 -2.34 -7.60 22.79
CA GLN A 131 -1.32 -8.57 23.21
C GLN A 131 -1.85 -9.48 24.31
N GLU A 132 -2.43 -8.91 25.37
CA GLU A 132 -3.03 -9.67 26.48
C GLU A 132 -4.14 -10.61 25.99
N LEU A 133 -5.04 -10.10 25.14
CA LEU A 133 -6.13 -10.89 24.58
C LEU A 133 -5.62 -12.01 23.66
N PHE A 134 -4.52 -11.76 22.94
CA PHE A 134 -3.85 -12.76 22.10
C PHE A 134 -3.18 -13.86 22.94
N ASP A 135 -2.54 -13.50 24.06
CA ASP A 135 -1.90 -14.46 24.97
C ASP A 135 -2.93 -15.34 25.68
N MET A 136 -4.14 -14.82 25.93
CA MET A 136 -5.31 -15.62 26.35
C MET A 136 -5.92 -16.50 25.25
N ARG A 137 -5.28 -16.57 24.06
CA ARG A 137 -5.71 -17.37 22.89
C ARG A 137 -7.11 -17.05 22.39
N LEU A 138 -7.56 -15.80 22.54
CA LEU A 138 -8.85 -15.37 22.02
C LEU A 138 -8.84 -15.30 20.49
N LYS A 139 -9.97 -15.65 19.88
CA LYS A 139 -10.16 -15.54 18.44
C LYS A 139 -10.24 -14.07 18.02
N PRO A 140 -9.76 -13.69 16.81
CA PRO A 140 -9.76 -12.30 16.35
C PRO A 140 -11.11 -11.58 16.47
N LYS A 141 -12.23 -12.29 16.21
CA LYS A 141 -13.58 -11.75 16.36
C LYS A 141 -13.86 -11.31 17.79
N LYS A 142 -13.47 -12.12 18.78
CA LYS A 142 -13.71 -11.80 20.20
C LYS A 142 -12.79 -10.69 20.68
N ILE A 143 -11.55 -10.65 20.18
CA ILE A 143 -10.63 -9.54 20.43
C ILE A 143 -11.24 -8.23 19.93
N TYR A 144 -11.81 -8.22 18.72
CA TYR A 144 -12.49 -7.04 18.17
C TYR A 144 -13.68 -6.60 19.05
N GLU A 145 -14.55 -7.53 19.46
CA GLU A 145 -15.70 -7.22 20.33
C GLU A 145 -15.25 -6.56 21.64
N VAL A 146 -14.20 -7.08 22.29
CA VAL A 146 -13.68 -6.51 23.54
C VAL A 146 -13.08 -5.11 23.32
N LEU A 147 -12.44 -4.86 22.18
CA LEU A 147 -11.92 -3.52 21.87
C LEU A 147 -13.03 -2.51 21.57
N GLU A 148 -14.12 -2.97 20.94
CA GLU A 148 -15.30 -2.17 20.66
C GLU A 148 -16.04 -1.81 21.96
N GLU A 149 -16.16 -2.75 22.90
CA GLU A 149 -16.67 -2.50 24.26
C GLU A 149 -15.81 -1.48 25.03
N LYS A 150 -14.50 -1.46 24.80
CA LYS A 150 -13.57 -0.45 25.35
C LYS A 150 -13.57 0.87 24.57
N ASN A 151 -14.49 1.05 23.61
CA ASN A 151 -14.66 2.24 22.79
C ASN A 151 -13.42 2.61 21.95
N PHE A 152 -12.59 1.62 21.59
CA PHE A 152 -11.50 1.83 20.65
C PHE A 152 -12.04 1.84 19.22
N MET A 153 -11.78 2.92 18.49
CA MET A 153 -12.15 3.04 17.09
C MET A 153 -11.12 2.30 16.23
N ILE A 154 -11.39 1.03 15.95
CA ILE A 154 -10.52 0.15 15.16
C ILE A 154 -11.34 -0.63 14.13
N THR A 155 -10.71 -0.98 13.00
CA THR A 155 -11.32 -1.87 12.00
C THR A 155 -10.88 -3.32 12.20
N ARG A 156 -11.76 -4.28 11.84
CA ARG A 156 -11.43 -5.72 11.91
C ARG A 156 -10.14 -6.09 11.16
N ASN A 157 -9.88 -5.43 10.03
CA ASN A 157 -8.66 -5.67 9.23
C ASN A 157 -7.40 -5.25 9.98
N GLN A 158 -7.44 -4.16 10.73
CA GLN A 158 -6.30 -3.72 11.53
C GLN A 158 -5.98 -4.74 12.62
N VAL A 159 -7.00 -5.24 13.33
CA VAL A 159 -6.83 -6.32 14.33
C VAL A 159 -6.18 -7.53 13.68
N ASN A 160 -6.70 -8.00 12.53
CA ASN A 160 -6.15 -9.17 11.84
C ASN A 160 -4.69 -8.97 11.38
N ASN A 161 -4.36 -7.80 10.84
CA ASN A 161 -3.00 -7.48 10.42
C ASN A 161 -2.05 -7.50 11.62
N TYR A 162 -2.45 -6.87 12.74
CA TYR A 162 -1.63 -6.84 13.95
C TYR A 162 -1.46 -8.24 14.58
N LEU A 163 -2.53 -9.05 14.63
CA LEU A 163 -2.44 -10.43 15.09
C LEU A 163 -1.57 -11.32 14.19
N THR A 164 -1.50 -11.02 12.89
CA THR A 164 -0.61 -11.71 11.96
C THR A 164 0.85 -11.37 12.27
N GLN A 165 1.13 -10.09 12.54
CA GLN A 165 2.45 -9.65 13.00
C GLN A 165 2.85 -10.30 14.32
N LEU A 166 1.94 -10.37 15.30
CA LEU A 166 2.20 -11.02 16.59
C LEU A 166 2.48 -12.52 16.43
N ARG A 167 1.71 -13.22 15.60
CA ARG A 167 1.97 -14.64 15.29
C ARG A 167 3.34 -14.83 14.65
N LYS A 168 3.70 -13.98 13.69
CA LYS A 168 5.01 -14.03 13.04
C LYS A 168 6.16 -13.79 14.03
N GLN A 169 5.96 -12.89 15.00
CA GLN A 169 6.96 -12.60 16.02
C GLN A 169 7.09 -13.74 17.04
N LYS A 170 5.98 -14.38 17.43
CA LYS A 170 5.97 -15.41 18.49
C LYS A 170 6.31 -16.81 17.97
N PHE A 171 5.88 -17.16 16.77
CA PHE A 171 5.99 -18.51 16.20
C PHE A 171 6.87 -18.57 14.94
N GLY A 172 7.38 -17.43 14.48
CA GLY A 172 8.12 -17.35 13.23
C GLY A 172 7.22 -17.30 11.99
N PRO A 173 7.82 -17.34 10.80
CA PRO A 173 7.07 -17.33 9.53
C PRO A 173 6.18 -18.58 9.42
N SER A 174 5.02 -18.42 8.76
CA SER A 174 4.12 -19.54 8.48
C SER A 174 4.59 -20.45 7.35
N SER A 175 5.68 -20.08 6.68
CA SER A 175 6.31 -20.82 5.60
C SER A 175 7.70 -21.24 6.05
N LEU A 176 8.02 -22.52 5.83
CA LEU A 176 9.35 -23.10 6.04
C LEU A 176 9.95 -23.36 4.65
N SER A 177 11.21 -22.96 4.44
CA SER A 177 11.92 -23.29 3.20
C SER A 177 12.38 -24.76 3.20
N LEU A 178 12.66 -25.32 2.01
CA LEU A 178 13.17 -26.69 1.90
C LEU A 178 14.51 -26.88 2.64
N GLY A 179 15.42 -25.91 2.58
CA GLY A 179 16.68 -25.98 3.31
C GLY A 179 16.51 -25.89 4.84
N GLU A 180 15.57 -25.09 5.32
CA GLU A 180 15.22 -25.06 6.76
C GLU A 180 14.56 -26.37 7.20
N LEU A 181 13.71 -26.96 6.35
CA LEU A 181 13.10 -28.26 6.60
C LEU A 181 14.16 -29.38 6.63
N GLU A 182 15.09 -29.40 5.68
CA GLU A 182 16.20 -30.36 5.66
C GLU A 182 17.05 -30.25 6.92
N SER A 183 17.43 -29.02 7.30
CA SER A 183 18.22 -28.76 8.51
C SER A 183 17.49 -29.25 9.76
N TRP A 184 16.19 -28.99 9.86
CA TRP A 184 15.36 -29.45 10.97
C TRP A 184 15.26 -30.98 11.01
N CYS A 185 15.08 -31.62 9.86
CA CYS A 185 15.05 -33.08 9.76
C CYS A 185 16.38 -33.72 10.18
N GLN A 186 17.52 -33.13 9.82
CA GLN A 186 18.84 -33.58 10.25
C GLN A 186 19.03 -33.43 11.78
N GLU A 187 18.62 -32.29 12.35
CA GLU A 187 18.72 -32.03 13.79
C GLU A 187 17.84 -32.98 14.62
N LYS A 188 16.62 -33.27 14.14
CA LYS A 188 15.63 -34.10 14.84
C LYS A 188 15.66 -35.56 14.42
N HIS A 189 16.69 -36.03 13.72
CA HIS A 189 16.81 -37.45 13.35
C HIS A 189 17.19 -38.35 14.54
N THR A 190 17.72 -37.78 15.63
CA THR A 190 18.10 -38.56 16.81
C THR A 190 16.90 -38.79 17.72
N VAL A 191 16.78 -40.01 18.26
CA VAL A 191 15.76 -40.37 19.25
C VAL A 191 15.94 -39.50 20.51
N PRO A 192 14.95 -38.66 20.88
CA PRO A 192 15.02 -37.82 22.05
C PRO A 192 14.96 -38.65 23.34
N GLN A 193 15.45 -38.07 24.45
CA GLN A 193 15.33 -38.69 25.78
C GLN A 193 13.96 -38.45 26.43
N SER A 194 13.19 -37.48 25.91
CA SER A 194 11.87 -37.11 26.42
C SER A 194 10.79 -37.65 25.50
N ASP A 195 9.80 -38.35 26.06
CA ASP A 195 8.68 -38.93 25.30
C ASP A 195 7.78 -37.87 24.62
N ASP A 196 7.79 -36.63 25.12
CA ASP A 196 7.00 -35.52 24.59
C ASP A 196 7.71 -34.75 23.46
N GLU A 197 8.94 -35.12 23.10
CA GLU A 197 9.70 -34.44 22.06
C GLU A 197 9.55 -35.13 20.70
N PRO A 198 9.09 -34.41 19.66
CA PRO A 198 8.95 -35.00 18.33
C PRO A 198 10.31 -35.19 17.66
N PHE A 199 10.46 -36.30 16.94
CA PHE A 199 11.64 -36.62 16.15
C PHE A 199 11.27 -37.22 14.79
N VAL A 200 12.24 -37.22 13.88
CA VAL A 200 12.09 -37.70 12.51
C VAL A 200 12.69 -39.10 12.42
N VAL A 201 11.86 -40.09 12.08
CA VAL A 201 12.30 -41.50 11.95
C VAL A 201 13.10 -41.73 10.67
N SER A 202 12.70 -41.07 9.57
CA SER A 202 13.34 -41.14 8.27
C SER A 202 12.84 -40.00 7.39
N PHE A 203 13.70 -39.45 6.53
CA PHE A 203 13.33 -38.46 5.54
C PHE A 203 14.14 -38.65 4.25
N HIS A 204 13.54 -38.31 3.12
CA HIS A 204 14.20 -38.34 1.82
C HIS A 204 13.77 -37.10 1.03
N ILE A 205 14.75 -36.31 0.58
CA ILE A 205 14.53 -35.05 -0.14
C ILE A 205 15.08 -35.23 -1.55
N HIS A 206 14.20 -35.18 -2.53
CA HIS A 206 14.59 -35.23 -3.94
C HIS A 206 14.82 -33.82 -4.46
N TYR A 207 16.01 -33.60 -5.02
CA TYR A 207 16.33 -32.43 -5.81
C TYR A 207 16.19 -32.82 -7.28
N GLU A 208 15.31 -32.15 -8.02
CA GLU A 208 15.31 -32.25 -9.47
C GLU A 208 16.55 -31.48 -9.95
N ASP A 209 17.57 -32.20 -10.40
CA ASP A 209 18.72 -31.60 -11.07
C ASP A 209 18.26 -31.13 -12.46
N ASP A 210 18.08 -29.82 -12.62
CA ASP A 210 17.92 -29.17 -13.94
C ASP A 210 19.25 -29.17 -14.73
N SER A 211 19.97 -30.29 -14.72
CA SER A 211 21.10 -30.51 -15.61
C SER A 211 20.61 -31.28 -16.83
N ASP A 212 20.03 -30.58 -17.80
CA ASP A 212 20.00 -30.98 -19.22
C ASP A 212 19.35 -29.88 -20.07
N ASN A 213 20.18 -29.06 -20.72
CA ASN A 213 20.10 -28.68 -22.14
C ASN A 213 21.12 -27.56 -22.44
N ASP A 214 22.41 -27.90 -22.39
CA ASP A 214 23.39 -27.31 -23.30
C ASP A 214 23.55 -28.31 -24.45
N ASP A 215 22.90 -28.02 -25.57
CA ASP A 215 23.33 -28.40 -26.93
C ASP A 215 22.69 -27.46 -27.97
#